data_AF-A0AAD0SBH3-F1
#
_entry.id   AF-A0AAD0SBH3-F1
#
_cell.length_a   1.000
_cell.length_b   1.000
_cell.length_c   1.000
_cell.angle_alpha   90.00
_cell.angle_beta   90.00
_cell.angle_gamma   90.00
#
_symmetry.space_group_name_H-M   'P 1'
#
loop_
_entity.id
_entity.type
_entity.pdbx_description
1 polymer ?
#
loop_
_entity_poly.entity_id
_entity_poly.type
_entity_poly.pdbx_seq_one_letter_code
_entity_poly.pdbx_strand_id
1 'polypeptide(L)'
;MKSRSVPPKWERLYVLDEKDRPVEVFDRSEWSNWMSENELIFRRTLLEASGVTVTTRFCGGSETRTGEALLFVTRIAGMQARDNKSYGACTLDEALEQHERIVQKLLRMQTGR
;
A
#
# COMPACT_ATOMS: atom_id res chain seq x y z
N MET A 1 7.77 29.30 16.23
CA MET A 1 8.55 28.10 15.85
C MET A 1 7.60 26.92 15.89
N LYS A 2 7.39 26.21 14.77
CA LYS A 2 6.56 25.00 14.76
C LYS A 2 7.36 23.88 15.45
N SER A 3 6.82 23.34 16.53
CA SER A 3 7.40 22.19 17.23
C SER A 3 7.51 21.02 16.27
N ARG A 4 8.73 20.61 15.94
CA ARG A 4 8.99 19.38 15.19
C ARG A 4 8.54 18.20 16.05
N SER A 5 7.35 17.69 15.77
CA SER A 5 6.80 16.52 16.44
C SER A 5 7.58 15.30 15.96
N VAL A 6 8.58 14.89 16.74
CA VAL A 6 9.27 13.61 16.53
C VAL A 6 8.19 12.51 16.57
N PRO A 7 8.14 11.58 15.60
CA PRO A 7 7.22 10.47 15.64
C PRO A 7 7.34 9.73 16.98
N PRO A 8 6.23 9.27 17.58
CA PRO A 8 6.33 8.41 18.77
C PRO A 8 7.28 7.25 18.45
N LYS A 9 8.06 6.80 19.44
CA LYS A 9 9.17 5.83 19.36
C LYS A 9 8.87 4.49 18.64
N TRP A 10 7.64 4.27 18.18
CA TRP A 10 7.10 3.04 17.63
C TRP A 10 6.60 3.15 16.18
N GLU A 11 6.71 4.33 15.55
CA GLU A 11 6.26 4.57 14.17
C GLU A 11 7.47 4.94 13.31
N ARG A 12 7.73 4.16 12.26
CA ARG A 12 8.71 4.51 11.21
C ARG A 12 7.96 5.08 10.03
N LEU A 13 8.40 6.24 9.57
CA LEU A 13 7.80 6.97 8.48
C LEU A 13 8.69 6.86 7.25
N TYR A 14 8.08 6.67 6.08
CA TYR A 14 8.77 6.50 4.82
C TYR A 14 8.11 7.36 3.75
N VAL A 15 8.94 7.87 2.84
CA VAL A 15 8.55 8.47 1.56
C VAL A 15 9.16 7.63 0.43
N LEU A 16 8.82 7.93 -0.82
CA LEU A 16 9.44 7.29 -1.97
C LEU A 16 10.48 8.22 -2.60
N ASP A 17 11.61 7.65 -2.99
CA ASP A 17 12.57 8.34 -3.87
C ASP A 17 12.10 8.34 -5.33
N GLU A 18 12.89 8.95 -6.21
CA GLU A 18 12.60 9.02 -7.65
C GLU A 18 12.53 7.66 -8.37
N LYS A 19 12.93 6.57 -7.69
CA LYS A 19 12.91 5.19 -8.18
C LYS A 19 11.87 4.34 -7.44
N ASP A 20 10.90 4.98 -6.78
CA ASP A 20 9.86 4.34 -5.98
C ASP A 20 10.38 3.45 -4.85
N ARG A 21 11.57 3.78 -4.32
CA ARG A 21 12.16 3.05 -3.18
C ARG A 21 11.79 3.74 -1.88
N PRO A 22 11.34 2.99 -0.86
CA PRO A 22 11.07 3.58 0.44
C PRO A 22 12.33 4.13 1.10
N VAL A 23 12.29 5.39 1.51
CA VAL A 23 13.33 6.07 2.28
C VAL A 23 12.74 6.51 3.61
N GLU A 24 13.37 6.11 4.72
CA GLU A 24 12.94 6.48 6.06
C GLU A 24 13.16 7.98 6.30
N VAL A 25 12.15 8.64 6.87
CA VAL A 25 12.18 10.05 7.24
C VAL A 25 11.77 10.22 8.70
N PHE A 26 12.33 11.25 9.35
CA PHE A 26 12.13 11.47 10.80
C PHE A 26 11.26 12.69 11.11
N ASP A 27 11.02 13.58 10.15
CA ASP A 27 10.13 14.73 10.32
C ASP A 27 8.70 14.35 9.91
N ARG A 28 7.81 14.26 10.90
CA ARG A 28 6.41 13.91 10.68
C ARG A 28 5.65 14.93 9.83
N SER A 29 6.03 16.21 9.91
CA SER A 29 5.34 17.26 9.15
C SER A 29 5.73 17.18 7.68
N GLU A 30 7.01 16.98 7.40
CA GLU A 30 7.52 16.76 6.05
C GLU A 30 6.90 15.50 5.42
N TRP A 31 6.90 14.39 6.16
CA TRP A 31 6.24 13.16 5.75
C TRP A 31 4.74 13.37 5.44
N SER A 32 4.02 14.06 6.33
CA SER A 32 2.58 14.28 6.15
C SER A 32 2.27 15.14 4.92
N ASN A 33 3.09 16.15 4.65
CA ASN A 33 2.95 16.98 3.44
C ASN A 33 3.24 16.14 2.20
N TRP A 34 4.37 15.41 2.19
CA TRP A 34 4.74 14.56 1.07
C TRP A 34 3.65 13.52 0.74
N MET A 35 3.11 12.84 1.76
CA MET A 35 2.02 11.87 1.58
C MET A 35 0.72 12.49 1.05
N SER A 36 0.49 13.78 1.28
CA SER A 36 -0.70 14.49 0.80
C SER A 36 -0.53 15.04 -0.62
N GLU A 37 0.71 15.33 -1.02
CA GLU A 37 1.05 15.93 -2.30
C GLU A 37 1.31 14.90 -3.41
N ASN A 38 1.64 13.66 -3.05
CA ASN A 38 2.02 12.61 -4.01
C ASN A 38 0.87 11.62 -4.29
N GLU A 39 0.81 11.12 -5.53
CA GLU A 39 -0.06 9.99 -5.87
C GLU A 39 0.49 8.71 -5.22
N LEU A 40 -0.34 8.07 -4.40
CA LEU A 40 0.06 6.89 -3.63
C LEU A 40 -0.48 5.60 -4.22
N ILE A 41 -1.41 5.68 -5.18
CA ILE A 41 -2.00 4.53 -5.85
C ILE A 41 -1.19 4.23 -7.12
N PHE A 42 -0.47 3.12 -7.10
CA PHE A 42 0.34 2.68 -8.23
C PHE A 42 -0.48 1.90 -9.25
N ARG A 43 -1.46 1.14 -8.78
CA ARG A 43 -2.30 0.34 -9.67
C ARG A 43 -3.69 0.15 -9.10
N ARG A 44 -4.69 0.30 -9.96
CA ARG A 44 -6.08 0.01 -9.65
C ARG A 44 -6.70 -0.78 -10.80
N THR A 45 -7.28 -1.94 -10.48
CA THR A 45 -7.97 -2.79 -11.44
C THR A 45 -9.39 -3.03 -10.96
N LEU A 46 -10.37 -2.69 -11.79
CA LEU A 46 -11.80 -2.98 -11.57
C LEU A 46 -12.18 -4.22 -12.38
N LEU A 47 -12.73 -5.22 -11.70
CA LEU A 47 -13.31 -6.42 -12.31
C LEU A 47 -14.80 -6.15 -12.53
N GLU A 48 -15.13 -5.55 -13.68
CA GLU A 48 -16.48 -5.05 -14.03
C GLU A 48 -17.60 -6.06 -13.73
N ALA A 49 -17.40 -7.34 -14.07
CA ALA A 49 -18.41 -8.38 -13.91
C ALA A 49 -18.79 -8.69 -12.44
N SER A 50 -17.91 -8.40 -11.49
CA SER A 50 -18.13 -8.64 -10.05
C SER A 50 -18.14 -7.36 -9.22
N GLY A 51 -17.78 -6.22 -9.79
CA GLY A 51 -17.58 -4.96 -9.07
C GLY A 51 -16.38 -4.98 -8.11
N VAL A 52 -15.56 -6.04 -8.13
CA VAL A 52 -14.39 -6.16 -7.26
C VAL A 52 -13.28 -5.23 -7.74
N THR A 53 -12.69 -4.46 -6.83
CA THR A 53 -11.55 -3.60 -7.10
C THR A 53 -10.31 -4.12 -6.38
N VAL A 54 -9.20 -4.23 -7.11
CA VAL A 54 -7.87 -4.49 -6.54
C VAL A 54 -7.06 -3.21 -6.65
N THR A 55 -6.54 -2.71 -5.52
CA THR A 55 -5.76 -1.47 -5.44
C THR A 55 -4.42 -1.72 -4.77
N THR A 56 -3.33 -1.35 -5.42
CA THR A 56 -1.98 -1.34 -4.85
C THR A 56 -1.55 0.08 -4.57
N ARG A 57 -1.18 0.36 -3.33
CA ARG A 57 -0.77 1.70 -2.89
C ARG A 57 0.41 1.67 -1.93
N PHE A 58 1.11 2.79 -1.83
CA PHE A 58 2.06 3.05 -0.76
C PHE A 58 1.34 3.59 0.49
N CYS A 59 1.72 3.09 1.66
CA CYS A 59 1.11 3.47 2.95
C CYS A 59 1.97 4.42 3.78
N GLY A 60 3.27 4.54 3.48
CA GLY A 60 4.17 5.52 4.10
C GLY A 60 4.50 5.33 5.58
N GLY A 61 3.87 4.40 6.29
CA GLY A 61 4.14 4.15 7.71
C GLY A 61 4.18 2.67 8.03
N SER A 62 5.07 2.29 8.95
CA SER A 62 5.12 0.95 9.54
C SER A 62 5.24 1.03 11.05
N GLU A 63 4.50 0.19 11.75
CA GLU A 63 4.71 -0.03 13.19
C GLU A 63 6.03 -0.77 13.40
N THR A 64 6.83 -0.36 14.39
CA THR A 64 8.13 -0.98 14.69
C THR A 64 8.05 -2.43 15.19
N ARG A 65 6.84 -2.91 15.54
CA ARG A 65 6.64 -4.21 16.19
C ARG A 65 6.74 -5.40 15.25
N THR A 66 6.60 -5.21 13.95
CA THR A 66 6.44 -6.31 12.97
C THR A 66 7.70 -6.68 12.19
N GLY A 67 8.87 -6.10 12.54
CA GLY A 67 10.12 -6.40 11.86
C GLY A 67 10.24 -5.67 10.51
N GLU A 68 9.74 -6.30 9.43
CA GLU A 68 9.79 -5.74 8.07
C GLU A 68 8.70 -4.68 7.82
N ALA A 69 9.08 -3.61 7.13
CA ALA A 69 8.18 -2.52 6.77
C ALA A 69 7.43 -2.88 5.49
N LEU A 70 6.20 -3.41 5.64
CA LEU A 70 5.30 -3.73 4.52
C LEU A 70 4.60 -2.46 4.03
N LEU A 71 5.34 -1.64 3.29
CA LEU A 71 4.94 -0.28 2.93
C LEU A 71 4.05 -0.21 1.69
N PHE A 72 4.04 -1.27 0.89
CA PHE A 72 3.15 -1.39 -0.26
C PHE A 72 2.02 -2.35 0.07
N VAL A 73 0.77 -1.91 -0.07
CA VAL A 73 -0.41 -2.70 0.25
C VAL A 73 -1.27 -2.88 -0.98
N THR A 74 -1.52 -4.14 -1.31
CA THR A 74 -2.52 -4.57 -2.29
C THR A 74 -3.80 -4.96 -1.56
N ARG A 75 -4.87 -4.19 -1.74
CA ARG A 75 -6.19 -4.40 -1.12
C ARG A 75 -7.22 -4.84 -2.15
N ILE A 76 -8.01 -5.84 -1.80
CA ILE A 76 -9.20 -6.27 -2.53
C ILE A 76 -10.42 -5.65 -1.84
N ALA A 77 -11.26 -4.95 -2.59
CA ALA A 77 -12.52 -4.34 -2.14
C ALA A 77 -13.67 -4.76 -3.05
N GLY A 78 -14.91 -4.68 -2.56
CA GLY A 78 -16.10 -5.08 -3.32
C GLY A 78 -16.47 -6.57 -3.18
N MET A 79 -15.76 -7.32 -2.33
CA MET A 79 -16.23 -8.62 -1.84
C MET A 79 -17.06 -8.46 -0.56
N GLN A 80 -17.79 -9.49 -0.13
CA GLN A 80 -18.47 -9.47 1.17
C GLN A 80 -17.49 -9.04 2.27
N ALA A 81 -17.95 -8.27 3.27
CA ALA A 81 -17.06 -7.55 4.19
C ALA A 81 -16.01 -8.43 4.91
N ARG A 82 -16.26 -9.74 5.05
CA ARG A 82 -15.34 -10.73 5.64
C ARG A 82 -14.19 -11.16 4.70
N ASP A 83 -14.30 -10.85 3.41
CA ASP A 83 -13.34 -11.25 2.36
C ASP A 83 -12.46 -10.10 1.88
N ASN A 84 -12.59 -8.91 2.47
CA ASN A 84 -11.69 -7.79 2.20
C ASN A 84 -10.29 -8.13 2.71
N LYS A 85 -9.45 -8.65 1.81
CA LYS A 85 -8.07 -9.01 2.10
C LYS A 85 -7.12 -7.90 1.69
N SER A 86 -6.12 -7.68 2.54
CA SER A 86 -4.99 -6.79 2.26
C SER A 86 -3.72 -7.62 2.33
N TYR A 87 -2.78 -7.31 1.43
CA TYR A 87 -1.51 -7.99 1.34
C TYR A 87 -0.40 -6.94 1.32
N GLY A 88 0.57 -7.10 2.21
CA GLY A 88 1.71 -6.20 2.31
C GLY A 88 2.92 -6.75 1.55
N ALA A 89 3.71 -5.85 0.98
CA ALA A 89 5.00 -6.14 0.34
C ALA A 89 6.03 -5.06 0.71
N CYS A 90 7.31 -5.45 0.68
CA CYS A 90 8.44 -4.59 1.03
C CYS A 90 8.81 -3.65 -0.12
N THR A 91 8.62 -4.10 -1.36
CA THR A 91 8.94 -3.35 -2.58
C THR A 91 7.72 -3.14 -3.48
N LEU A 92 7.78 -2.13 -4.34
CA LEU A 92 6.75 -1.86 -5.34
C LEU A 92 6.62 -3.02 -6.33
N ASP A 93 7.74 -3.55 -6.82
CA ASP A 93 7.76 -4.65 -7.80
C ASP A 93 7.04 -5.90 -7.26
N GLU A 94 7.33 -6.31 -6.03
CA GLU A 94 6.65 -7.41 -5.37
C GLU A 94 5.15 -7.13 -5.23
N ALA A 95 4.76 -5.91 -4.87
CA ALA A 95 3.37 -5.52 -4.73
C ALA A 95 2.62 -5.58 -6.07
N LEU A 96 3.27 -5.20 -7.17
CA LEU A 96 2.72 -5.22 -8.53
C LEU A 96 2.62 -6.65 -9.09
N GLU A 97 3.61 -7.50 -8.86
CA GLU A 97 3.50 -8.93 -9.17
C GLU A 97 2.33 -9.57 -8.40
N GLN A 98 2.23 -9.25 -7.11
CA GLN A 98 1.15 -9.74 -6.27
C GLN A 98 -0.21 -9.25 -6.76
N HIS A 99 -0.32 -7.97 -7.16
CA HIS A 99 -1.52 -7.41 -7.76
C HIS A 99 -1.96 -8.22 -8.97
N GLU A 100 -1.05 -8.49 -9.90
CA GLU A 100 -1.34 -9.24 -11.12
C GLU A 100 -1.80 -10.66 -10.78
N ARG A 101 -1.07 -11.36 -9.90
CA ARG A 101 -1.46 -12.71 -9.45
C ARG A 101 -2.86 -12.74 -8.83
N ILE A 102 -3.21 -11.73 -8.03
CA ILE A 102 -4.55 -11.60 -7.43
C ILE A 102 -5.60 -11.39 -8.51
N VAL A 103 -5.40 -10.44 -9.42
CA VAL A 103 -6.34 -10.15 -10.51
C VAL A 103 -6.58 -11.41 -11.36
N GLN A 104 -5.51 -12.10 -11.77
CA GLN A 104 -5.61 -13.34 -12.54
C GLN A 104 -6.37 -14.44 -11.78
N LYS A 105 -6.11 -14.59 -10.48
CA LYS A 105 -6.84 -15.55 -9.65
C LYS A 105 -8.33 -15.23 -9.59
N LEU A 106 -8.68 -13.97 -9.40
CA LEU A 106 -10.08 -13.51 -9.32
C LEU A 106 -10.81 -13.67 -10.66
N LEU A 107 -10.13 -13.42 -11.77
CA LEU A 107 -10.68 -13.67 -13.11
C LEU A 107 -10.98 -15.15 -13.32
N ARG A 108 -10.05 -16.05 -12.98
CA ARG A 108 -10.25 -17.51 -13.09
C ARG A 108 -11.46 -17.99 -12.29
N MET A 109 -11.58 -17.52 -11.04
CA MET A 109 -12.72 -17.82 -10.16
C MET A 109 -14.07 -17.38 -10.76
N GLN A 110 -14.12 -16.25 -11.48
CA GLN A 110 -15.33 -15.79 -12.16
C GLN A 110 -15.68 -16.64 -13.39
N THR A 111 -14.67 -17.16 -14.10
CA THR A 111 -14.87 -17.97 -15.30
C THR A 111 -15.16 -19.46 -15.02
N GLY A 112 -15.20 -19.87 -13.74
CA GLY A 112 -15.51 -21.25 -13.35
C GLY A 112 -14.49 -22.30 -13.84
N ARG A 113 -13.24 -21.87 -14.11
CA ARG A 113 -12.14 -22.70 -14.63
C ARG A 113 -10.93 -22.67 -13.71
#